data_AF-A0A814XMK8-F1
#
_entry.id   AF-A0A814XMK8-F1
#
_cell.length_a   1.000
_cell.length_b   1.000
_cell.length_c   1.000
_cell.angle_alpha   90.00
_cell.angle_beta   90.00
_cell.angle_gamma   90.00
#
_symmetry.space_group_name_H-M   'P 1'
#
loop_
_entity.id
_entity.type
_entity.pdbx_description
1 polymer ?
#
loop_
_entity_poly.entity_id
_entity_poly.type
_entity_poly.pdbx_seq_one_letter_code
_entity_poly.pdbx_strand_id
1 'polypeptide(L)'
;MLRRYFTLPLLCLIAMSLSALAYLFLYTNSITSSKPTICPNTHKVLYEEDASVFKSRLNQRLIYLGQQFSYINITKLLHIQSTATQNLTYFCSKYCGGWGDRMRGIVSTYILAALLERRFTIDMQYPCDLSHFLLPNLIDWTRNSHRNPRKPPLMLDLIHDDYAAELHRKLTTIDLYQLWAKHDEIFLTTNQDYITPTLKNPFFRRIKSQINLQSNHSNMHALFSFIFELLFKPTSIVINQIDRLFARAEQISSQSIICMHVRLGQNPTIPKDEKRPFRQSLGRDMIDFIDRNLTSRNSSIFVTSDSLKIVNDVYRHYDNKRILSIFGPIIHIDRYDKGKESDKILHAGFLKVIAEFYFLGECDVLVRSSSGFSQWASYRRLNEYSNLYMYCRGIHQITGPKWRAPYKIC
;
A
#
# COMPACT_ATOMS: atom_id res chain seq x y z
N MET A 1 -17.96 -63.74 -42.66
CA MET A 1 -19.02 -62.84 -42.13
C MET A 1 -18.53 -62.06 -40.90
N LEU A 2 -17.30 -61.48 -40.92
CA LEU A 2 -16.67 -60.85 -39.73
C LEU A 2 -15.93 -59.54 -40.03
N ARG A 3 -16.08 -58.97 -41.24
CA ARG A 3 -15.38 -57.73 -41.67
C ARG A 3 -16.21 -56.44 -41.58
N ARG A 4 -17.48 -56.50 -41.15
CA ARG A 4 -18.39 -55.32 -41.14
C ARG A 4 -18.63 -54.66 -39.78
N TYR A 5 -18.09 -55.19 -38.67
CA TYR A 5 -18.33 -54.64 -37.33
C TYR A 5 -17.22 -53.74 -36.76
N PHE A 6 -16.09 -53.59 -37.47
CA PHE A 6 -14.95 -52.79 -36.98
C PHE A 6 -14.80 -51.40 -37.60
N THR A 7 -15.57 -51.06 -38.64
CA THR A 7 -15.42 -49.76 -39.32
C THR A 7 -16.11 -48.62 -38.58
N LEU A 8 -17.26 -48.88 -37.95
CA LEU A 8 -18.03 -47.85 -37.24
C LEU A 8 -17.36 -47.35 -35.94
N PRO A 9 -16.81 -48.23 -35.07
CA PRO A 9 -16.15 -47.78 -33.84
C PRO A 9 -14.86 -46.98 -34.13
N LEU A 10 -14.13 -47.37 -35.18
CA LEU A 10 -12.89 -46.70 -35.58
C LEU A 10 -13.16 -45.28 -36.11
N LEU A 11 -14.22 -45.10 -36.89
CA LEU A 11 -14.64 -43.77 -37.36
C LEU A 11 -15.07 -42.85 -36.21
N CYS A 12 -15.77 -43.37 -35.20
CA CYS A 12 -16.10 -42.61 -34.00
C CYS A 12 -14.86 -42.19 -33.20
N LEU A 13 -13.88 -43.08 -33.04
CA LEU A 13 -12.62 -42.77 -32.37
C LEU A 13 -11.81 -41.69 -33.10
N ILE A 14 -11.78 -41.74 -34.44
CA ILE A 14 -11.13 -40.71 -35.27
C ILE A 14 -11.89 -39.37 -35.16
N ALA A 15 -13.22 -39.39 -35.18
CA ALA A 15 -14.02 -38.16 -35.03
C ALA A 15 -13.82 -37.51 -33.66
N MET A 16 -13.78 -38.28 -32.56
CA MET A 16 -13.55 -37.73 -31.23
C MET A 16 -12.12 -37.17 -31.07
N SER A 17 -11.12 -37.83 -31.63
CA SER A 17 -9.73 -37.36 -31.56
C SER A 17 -9.49 -36.09 -32.40
N LEU A 18 -10.12 -35.99 -33.59
CA LEU A 18 -10.11 -34.76 -34.39
C LEU A 18 -10.86 -33.62 -33.69
N SER A 19 -11.95 -33.91 -33.00
CA SER A 19 -12.70 -32.92 -32.21
C SER A 19 -11.88 -32.39 -31.03
N ALA A 20 -11.19 -33.28 -30.32
CA ALA A 20 -10.29 -32.91 -29.22
C ALA A 20 -9.10 -32.08 -29.70
N LEU A 21 -8.50 -32.44 -30.85
CA LEU A 21 -7.42 -31.67 -31.48
C LEU A 21 -7.89 -30.29 -31.95
N ALA A 22 -9.08 -30.19 -32.55
CA ALA A 22 -9.67 -28.91 -32.93
C ALA A 22 -9.95 -28.03 -31.71
N TYR A 23 -10.44 -28.62 -30.61
CA TYR A 23 -10.64 -27.90 -29.35
C TYR A 23 -9.32 -27.43 -28.74
N LEU A 24 -8.28 -28.27 -28.75
CA LEU A 24 -6.94 -27.90 -28.29
C LEU A 24 -6.33 -26.78 -29.16
N PHE A 25 -6.54 -26.82 -30.47
CA PHE A 25 -6.06 -25.82 -31.42
C PHE A 25 -6.79 -24.48 -31.25
N LEU A 26 -8.11 -24.51 -31.02
CA LEU A 26 -8.88 -23.29 -30.72
C LEU A 26 -8.53 -22.72 -29.34
N TYR A 27 -8.27 -23.58 -28.35
CA TYR A 27 -7.87 -23.16 -27.00
C TYR A 27 -6.46 -22.55 -26.98
N THR A 28 -5.51 -23.14 -27.71
CA THR A 28 -4.14 -22.61 -27.83
C THR A 28 -4.06 -21.33 -28.67
N ASN A 29 -4.94 -21.17 -29.67
CA ASN A 29 -5.07 -19.90 -30.41
C ASN A 29 -5.78 -18.80 -29.61
N SER A 30 -6.69 -19.15 -28.70
CA SER A 30 -7.31 -18.19 -27.76
C SER A 30 -6.29 -17.62 -26.77
N ILE A 31 -5.28 -18.39 -26.38
CA ILE A 31 -4.21 -17.97 -25.46
C ILE A 31 -3.14 -17.09 -26.16
N THR A 32 -3.05 -17.13 -27.48
CA THR A 32 -1.99 -16.43 -28.24
C THR A 32 -2.41 -15.12 -28.93
N SER A 33 -3.67 -14.69 -28.81
CA SER A 33 -4.18 -13.49 -29.52
C SER A 33 -4.94 -12.50 -28.64
N SER A 34 -4.33 -12.09 -27.53
CA SER A 34 -4.33 -10.68 -27.16
C SER A 34 -3.05 -10.41 -26.39
N LYS A 35 -2.00 -9.91 -27.07
CA LYS A 35 -0.99 -9.16 -26.33
C LYS A 35 -1.79 -8.05 -25.65
N PRO A 36 -1.87 -7.97 -24.31
CA PRO A 36 -2.51 -6.84 -23.67
C PRO A 36 -1.85 -5.62 -24.28
N THR A 37 -2.64 -4.72 -24.85
CA THR A 37 -2.15 -3.44 -25.34
C THR A 37 -1.64 -2.71 -24.10
N ILE A 38 -0.38 -2.96 -23.77
CA ILE A 38 0.37 -2.28 -22.72
C ILE A 38 0.10 -0.81 -22.98
N CYS A 39 -0.56 -0.11 -22.04
CA CYS A 39 -0.99 1.26 -22.23
C CYS A 39 0.19 2.03 -22.84
N PRO A 40 0.06 2.64 -24.03
CA PRO A 40 1.21 3.16 -24.79
C PRO A 40 2.01 4.24 -24.05
N ASN A 41 1.51 4.75 -22.92
CA ASN A 41 2.20 5.67 -22.02
C ASN A 41 3.01 5.01 -20.88
N THR A 42 2.97 3.69 -20.69
CA THR A 42 3.72 3.02 -19.60
C THR A 42 5.22 2.96 -19.85
N HIS A 43 5.68 3.07 -21.11
CA HIS A 43 7.11 3.11 -21.43
C HIS A 43 7.84 4.34 -20.85
N LYS A 44 7.13 5.44 -20.55
CA LYS A 44 7.71 6.63 -19.89
C LYS A 44 7.82 6.50 -18.37
N VAL A 45 7.33 5.42 -17.79
CA VAL A 45 7.05 5.29 -16.35
C VAL A 45 8.02 4.35 -15.66
N LEU A 46 8.72 3.53 -16.42
CA LEU A 46 9.71 2.62 -15.87
C LEU A 46 10.87 3.46 -15.33
N TYR A 47 11.35 3.14 -14.12
CA TYR A 47 12.70 3.57 -13.75
C TYR A 47 13.64 3.18 -14.88
N GLU A 48 14.54 4.08 -15.27
CA GLU A 48 15.65 3.75 -16.17
C GLU A 48 16.29 2.43 -15.70
N GLU A 49 16.71 1.59 -16.65
CA GLU A 49 17.36 0.30 -16.38
C GLU A 49 18.66 0.54 -15.60
N ASP A 50 18.50 0.69 -14.30
CA ASP A 50 19.54 0.90 -13.31
C ASP A 50 19.71 -0.41 -12.53
N ALA A 51 20.92 -0.67 -12.02
CA ALA A 51 21.29 -1.91 -11.32
C ALA A 51 20.56 -2.12 -9.97
N SER A 52 19.59 -1.26 -9.62
CA SER A 52 18.81 -1.34 -8.39
C SER A 52 17.76 -2.47 -8.47
N VAL A 53 17.96 -3.49 -7.64
CA VAL A 53 16.99 -4.59 -7.44
C VAL A 53 15.63 -4.04 -7.01
N PHE A 54 15.63 -3.04 -6.13
CA PHE A 54 14.39 -2.46 -5.62
C PHE A 54 13.62 -1.68 -6.69
N LYS A 55 14.28 -0.88 -7.52
CA LYS A 55 13.62 -0.20 -8.66
C LYS A 55 12.99 -1.19 -9.62
N SER A 56 13.68 -2.29 -9.93
CA SER A 56 13.15 -3.37 -10.78
C SER A 56 11.88 -3.97 -10.19
N ARG A 57 11.87 -4.28 -8.89
CA ARG A 57 10.66 -4.76 -8.18
C ARG A 57 9.51 -3.75 -8.19
N LEU A 58 9.78 -2.46 -8.02
CA LEU A 58 8.76 -1.40 -8.12
C LEU A 58 8.15 -1.35 -9.53
N ASN A 59 8.97 -1.43 -10.59
CA ASN A 59 8.49 -1.50 -11.97
C ASN A 59 7.59 -2.71 -12.21
N GLN A 60 8.05 -3.90 -11.80
CA GLN A 60 7.27 -5.14 -11.93
C GLN A 60 5.92 -5.04 -11.21
N ARG A 61 5.92 -4.47 -10.00
CA ARG A 61 4.70 -4.23 -9.23
C ARG A 61 3.75 -3.27 -9.94
N LEU A 62 4.25 -2.16 -10.49
CA LEU A 62 3.40 -1.21 -11.19
C LEU A 62 2.78 -1.84 -12.45
N ILE A 63 3.54 -2.65 -13.20
CA ILE A 63 3.01 -3.41 -14.35
C ILE A 63 1.93 -4.39 -13.91
N TYR A 64 2.21 -5.20 -12.90
CA TYR A 64 1.27 -6.19 -12.36
C TYR A 64 -0.02 -5.52 -11.88
N LEU A 65 0.08 -4.45 -11.09
CA LEU A 65 -1.09 -3.71 -10.62
C LEU A 65 -1.82 -3.02 -11.78
N GLY A 66 -1.11 -2.50 -12.78
CA GLY A 66 -1.73 -1.94 -13.99
C GLY A 66 -2.56 -2.97 -14.75
N GLN A 67 -2.12 -4.23 -14.81
CA GLN A 67 -2.89 -5.34 -15.38
C GLN A 67 -4.09 -5.71 -14.49
N GLN A 68 -3.87 -5.89 -13.19
CA GLN A 68 -4.91 -6.23 -12.21
C GLN A 68 -6.04 -5.18 -12.15
N PHE A 69 -5.68 -3.90 -12.28
CA PHE A 69 -6.59 -2.74 -12.25
C PHE A 69 -6.81 -2.14 -13.63
N SER A 70 -6.61 -2.92 -14.71
CA SER A 70 -6.80 -2.49 -16.10
C SER A 70 -8.21 -2.00 -16.42
N TYR A 71 -9.20 -2.37 -15.60
CA TYR A 71 -10.55 -1.82 -15.71
C TYR A 71 -10.63 -0.35 -15.31
N ILE A 72 -9.73 0.17 -14.47
CA ILE A 72 -9.71 1.58 -14.07
C ILE A 72 -9.19 2.42 -15.23
N ASN A 73 -9.93 3.47 -15.59
CA ASN A 73 -9.52 4.39 -16.66
C ASN A 73 -8.46 5.38 -16.14
N ILE A 74 -7.20 4.94 -16.13
CA ILE A 74 -6.03 5.73 -15.71
C ILE A 74 -5.90 7.00 -16.53
N THR A 75 -6.18 6.95 -17.84
CA THR A 75 -6.12 8.12 -18.72
C THR A 75 -7.06 9.23 -18.24
N LYS A 76 -8.28 8.89 -17.81
CA LYS A 76 -9.21 9.87 -17.23
C LYS A 76 -8.69 10.43 -15.90
N LEU A 77 -8.09 9.61 -15.03
CA LEU A 77 -7.49 10.09 -13.77
C LEU A 77 -6.35 11.09 -14.03
N LEU A 78 -5.44 10.76 -14.97
CA LEU A 78 -4.35 11.65 -15.38
C LEU A 78 -4.89 12.94 -16.02
N HIS A 79 -5.93 12.82 -16.84
CA HIS A 79 -6.58 13.97 -17.47
C HIS A 79 -7.15 14.93 -16.43
N ILE A 80 -7.88 14.43 -15.41
CA ILE A 80 -8.37 15.24 -14.29
C ILE A 80 -7.20 15.98 -13.62
N GLN A 81 -6.11 15.28 -13.32
CA GLN A 81 -4.95 15.86 -12.65
C GLN A 81 -4.30 17.01 -13.46
N SER A 82 -4.29 16.90 -14.79
CA SER A 82 -3.69 17.89 -15.68
C SER A 82 -4.60 19.11 -15.98
N THR A 83 -5.92 18.92 -15.98
CA THR A 83 -6.88 19.94 -16.45
C THR A 83 -7.62 20.64 -15.32
N ALA A 84 -7.68 20.06 -14.12
CA ALA A 84 -8.42 20.64 -13.01
C ALA A 84 -7.85 22.01 -12.59
N THR A 85 -8.77 22.96 -12.44
CA THR A 85 -8.47 24.33 -12.00
C THR A 85 -8.54 24.50 -10.49
N GLN A 86 -9.27 23.61 -9.82
CA GLN A 86 -9.45 23.57 -8.37
C GLN A 86 -8.66 22.42 -7.73
N ASN A 87 -8.23 22.62 -6.48
CA ASN A 87 -7.41 21.66 -5.74
C ASN A 87 -8.20 21.01 -4.59
N LEU A 88 -7.89 19.75 -4.31
CA LEU A 88 -8.15 19.10 -3.03
C LEU A 88 -6.83 18.54 -2.50
N THR A 89 -6.40 19.07 -1.36
CA THR A 89 -5.08 18.84 -0.79
C THR A 89 -5.20 17.97 0.45
N TYR A 90 -4.50 16.84 0.48
CA TYR A 90 -4.25 16.18 1.77
C TYR A 90 -3.31 17.05 2.58
N PHE A 91 -3.77 17.52 3.74
CA PHE A 91 -3.01 18.43 4.59
C PHE A 91 -2.61 17.76 5.89
N CYS A 92 -1.35 17.91 6.28
CA CYS A 92 -0.86 17.43 7.56
C CYS A 92 0.28 18.30 8.11
N SER A 93 -0.04 19.11 9.13
CA SER A 93 0.91 19.97 9.84
C SER A 93 1.30 19.44 11.22
N LYS A 94 0.43 18.66 11.88
CA LYS A 94 0.67 17.99 13.16
C LYS A 94 -0.49 17.05 13.49
N TYR A 95 -0.27 16.07 14.36
CA TYR A 95 -1.30 15.19 14.93
C TYR A 95 -2.18 14.47 13.90
N CYS A 96 -1.58 13.99 12.82
CA CYS A 96 -2.30 13.31 11.73
C CYS A 96 -2.37 11.79 11.90
N GLY A 97 -1.90 11.27 13.03
CA GLY A 97 -1.67 9.86 13.28
C GLY A 97 -0.34 9.35 12.72
N GLY A 98 -0.13 8.05 12.88
CA GLY A 98 1.08 7.38 12.40
C GLY A 98 1.12 7.27 10.87
N TRP A 99 2.21 6.72 10.33
CA TRP A 99 2.37 6.62 8.86
C TRP A 99 1.22 5.86 8.19
N GLY A 100 0.75 4.77 8.80
CA GLY A 100 -0.40 4.03 8.28
C GLY A 100 -1.71 4.82 8.28
N ASP A 101 -1.92 5.71 9.24
CA ASP A 101 -3.11 6.58 9.31
C ASP A 101 -3.08 7.62 8.19
N ARG A 102 -1.89 8.19 7.94
CA ARG A 102 -1.65 9.15 6.87
C ARG A 102 -1.80 8.52 5.48
N MET A 103 -1.33 7.30 5.30
CA MET A 103 -1.55 6.51 4.08
C MET A 103 -3.04 6.32 3.77
N ARG A 104 -3.84 5.97 4.78
CA ARG A 104 -5.29 5.87 4.63
C ARG A 104 -5.91 7.23 4.25
N GLY A 105 -5.50 8.31 4.91
CA GLY A 105 -5.98 9.66 4.62
C GLY A 105 -5.63 10.16 3.22
N ILE A 106 -4.38 9.96 2.79
CA ILE A 106 -3.88 10.33 1.46
C ILE A 106 -4.67 9.62 0.36
N VAL A 107 -4.81 8.30 0.46
CA VAL A 107 -5.51 7.49 -0.55
C VAL A 107 -7.00 7.84 -0.61
N SER A 108 -7.64 8.06 0.53
CA SER A 108 -9.02 8.56 0.60
C SER A 108 -9.18 9.93 -0.07
N THR A 109 -8.25 10.84 0.20
CA THR A 109 -8.29 12.20 -0.34
C THR A 109 -8.07 12.21 -1.85
N TYR A 110 -7.17 11.35 -2.36
CA TYR A 110 -6.97 11.19 -3.80
C TYR A 110 -8.24 10.73 -4.52
N ILE A 111 -8.92 9.68 -4.02
CA ILE A 111 -10.17 9.23 -4.62
C ILE A 111 -11.23 10.32 -4.57
N LEU A 112 -11.38 10.99 -3.43
CA LEU A 112 -12.33 12.09 -3.30
C LEU A 112 -12.02 13.24 -4.28
N ALA A 113 -10.75 13.57 -4.49
CA ALA A 113 -10.31 14.59 -5.45
C ALA A 113 -10.68 14.19 -6.88
N ALA A 114 -10.40 12.95 -7.26
CA ALA A 114 -10.75 12.42 -8.58
C ALA A 114 -12.26 12.44 -8.82
N LEU A 115 -13.07 12.04 -7.83
CA LEU A 115 -14.53 12.10 -7.92
C LEU A 115 -15.04 13.54 -8.02
N LEU A 116 -14.40 14.50 -7.36
CA LEU A 116 -14.77 15.92 -7.46
C LEU A 116 -14.20 16.62 -8.69
N GLU A 117 -13.48 15.90 -9.56
CA GLU A 117 -12.74 16.46 -10.69
C GLU A 117 -11.81 17.62 -10.27
N ARG A 118 -11.19 17.47 -9.10
CA ARG A 118 -10.19 18.39 -8.55
C ARG A 118 -8.80 17.81 -8.70
N ARG A 119 -7.80 18.69 -8.85
CA ARG A 119 -6.39 18.31 -8.82
C ARG A 119 -6.06 17.87 -7.40
N PHE A 120 -5.50 16.67 -7.27
CA PHE A 120 -5.03 16.16 -5.99
C PHE A 120 -3.64 16.73 -5.69
N THR A 121 -3.41 17.19 -4.47
CA THR A 121 -2.06 17.54 -3.99
C THR A 121 -1.82 17.06 -2.56
N ILE A 122 -0.56 17.02 -2.15
CA ILE A 122 -0.17 16.68 -0.77
C ILE A 122 0.64 17.83 -0.18
N ASP A 123 0.22 18.30 1.00
CA ASP A 123 0.96 19.25 1.83
C ASP A 123 1.18 18.61 3.21
N MET A 124 2.32 17.93 3.36
CA MET A 124 2.71 17.22 4.56
C MET A 124 4.14 17.61 4.95
N GLN A 125 4.26 18.52 5.91
CA GLN A 125 5.53 19.09 6.36
C GLN A 125 6.00 18.55 7.70
N TYR A 126 5.16 17.78 8.39
CA TYR A 126 5.46 17.20 9.71
C TYR A 126 5.52 15.67 9.63
N PRO A 127 6.44 14.98 10.35
CA PRO A 127 7.54 15.55 11.13
C PRO A 127 8.57 16.28 10.25
N CYS A 128 8.62 15.92 8.97
CA CYS A 128 9.50 16.46 7.95
C CYS A 128 8.73 16.55 6.63
N ASP A 129 9.23 17.36 5.69
CA ASP A 129 8.69 17.42 4.33
C ASP A 129 8.72 16.04 3.67
N LEU A 130 7.55 15.58 3.19
CA LEU A 130 7.39 14.29 2.53
C LEU A 130 8.28 14.16 1.28
N SER A 131 8.53 15.26 0.56
CA SER A 131 9.32 15.31 -0.68
C SER A 131 10.77 14.87 -0.49
N HIS A 132 11.28 14.91 0.75
CA HIS A 132 12.62 14.41 1.08
C HIS A 132 12.70 12.87 1.00
N PHE A 133 11.56 12.18 1.04
CA PHE A 133 11.51 10.71 1.06
C PHE A 133 10.77 10.15 -0.14
N LEU A 134 9.66 10.76 -0.53
CA LEU A 134 8.80 10.34 -1.63
C LEU A 134 8.62 11.48 -2.63
N LEU A 135 8.80 11.16 -3.90
CA LEU A 135 8.51 12.03 -5.03
C LEU A 135 7.18 11.62 -5.67
N PRO A 136 6.57 12.51 -6.47
CA PRO A 136 5.49 12.12 -7.35
C PRO A 136 5.91 11.02 -8.33
N ASN A 137 4.96 10.13 -8.64
CA ASN A 137 5.11 9.14 -9.70
C ASN A 137 4.23 9.52 -10.91
N LEU A 138 3.19 8.73 -11.19
CA LEU A 138 2.26 9.00 -12.29
C LEU A 138 1.35 10.19 -12.04
N ILE A 139 1.00 10.41 -10.78
CA ILE A 139 0.21 11.55 -10.35
C ILE A 139 1.14 12.58 -9.72
N ASP A 140 1.29 13.72 -10.39
CA ASP A 140 1.99 14.87 -9.86
C ASP A 140 1.17 15.54 -8.75
N TRP A 141 1.40 15.15 -7.51
CA TRP A 141 0.75 15.72 -6.32
C TRP A 141 1.46 16.96 -5.76
N THR A 142 2.46 17.51 -6.44
CA THR A 142 3.11 18.75 -5.99
C THR A 142 2.16 19.94 -6.13
N ARG A 143 2.30 20.90 -5.22
CA ARG A 143 1.54 22.15 -5.23
C ARG A 143 2.27 23.17 -6.09
N ASN A 144 1.58 23.69 -7.12
CA ASN A 144 2.06 24.85 -7.86
C ASN A 144 1.81 26.12 -7.04
N SER A 145 2.87 26.70 -6.50
CA SER A 145 2.84 27.94 -5.70
C SER A 145 2.41 29.18 -6.48
N HIS A 146 2.43 29.13 -7.82
CA HIS A 146 2.14 30.29 -8.69
C HIS A 146 0.66 30.55 -8.96
N ARG A 147 -0.26 29.75 -8.41
CA ARG A 147 -1.71 30.01 -8.55
C ARG A 147 -2.19 30.88 -7.40
N ASN A 148 -2.61 32.10 -7.71
CA ASN A 148 -3.37 32.93 -6.78
C ASN A 148 -4.83 32.44 -6.78
N PRO A 149 -5.33 31.81 -5.70
CA PRO A 149 -6.71 31.36 -5.65
C PRO A 149 -7.65 32.57 -5.70
N ARG A 150 -8.73 32.46 -6.48
CA ARG A 150 -9.73 33.55 -6.60
C ARG A 150 -10.75 33.50 -5.46
N LYS A 151 -10.94 32.31 -4.87
CA LYS A 151 -11.90 32.03 -3.82
C LYS A 151 -11.19 31.68 -2.50
N PRO A 152 -11.83 31.93 -1.34
CA PRO A 152 -11.24 31.60 -0.05
C PRO A 152 -11.00 30.09 0.07
N PRO A 153 -9.86 29.67 0.67
CA PRO A 153 -9.59 28.27 0.93
C PRO A 153 -10.55 27.72 1.99
N LEU A 154 -10.86 26.43 1.91
CA LEU A 154 -11.57 25.69 2.95
C LEU A 154 -10.60 24.78 3.69
N MET A 155 -10.49 24.93 5.01
CA MET A 155 -9.69 24.06 5.88
C MET A 155 -10.62 23.12 6.63
N LEU A 156 -10.42 21.81 6.49
CA LEU A 156 -11.21 20.78 7.16
C LEU A 156 -10.29 19.88 7.99
N ASP A 157 -10.40 19.94 9.32
CA ASP A 157 -9.73 18.99 10.22
C ASP A 157 -10.69 17.88 10.62
N LEU A 158 -10.66 16.76 9.92
CA LEU A 158 -11.54 15.61 10.17
C LEU A 158 -10.91 14.56 11.08
N ILE A 159 -9.83 14.89 11.78
CA ILE A 159 -9.24 14.02 12.81
C ILE A 159 -9.74 14.46 14.19
N HIS A 160 -9.80 15.77 14.44
CA HIS A 160 -10.11 16.32 15.76
C HIS A 160 -11.51 16.94 15.87
N ASP A 161 -12.17 17.22 14.74
CA ASP A 161 -13.49 17.87 14.71
C ASP A 161 -14.63 16.84 14.70
N ASP A 162 -15.70 17.13 15.44
CA ASP A 162 -16.97 16.40 15.41
C ASP A 162 -17.59 16.38 14.00
N TYR A 163 -17.23 17.38 13.17
CA TYR A 163 -17.60 17.43 11.76
C TYR A 163 -17.18 16.17 10.98
N ALA A 164 -16.13 15.46 11.41
CA ALA A 164 -15.68 14.22 10.77
C ALA A 164 -16.78 13.15 10.74
N ALA A 165 -17.44 12.92 11.88
CA ALA A 165 -18.48 11.91 12.01
C ALA A 165 -19.75 12.32 11.24
N GLU A 166 -20.08 13.61 11.25
CA GLU A 166 -21.19 14.14 10.48
C GLU A 166 -20.95 14.00 8.97
N LEU A 167 -19.80 14.46 8.49
CA LEU A 167 -19.43 14.35 7.09
C LEU A 167 -19.44 12.88 6.67
N HIS A 168 -18.81 11.98 7.44
CA HIS A 168 -18.77 10.56 7.12
C HIS A 168 -20.17 9.95 6.95
N ARG A 169 -21.12 10.29 7.83
CA ARG A 169 -22.53 9.83 7.72
C ARG A 169 -23.23 10.39 6.48
N LYS A 170 -22.92 11.63 6.11
CA LYS A 170 -23.53 12.34 4.98
C LYS A 170 -22.84 12.07 3.64
N LEU A 171 -21.62 11.51 3.61
CA LEU A 171 -20.84 11.28 2.40
C LEU A 171 -21.57 10.44 1.34
N THR A 172 -22.55 9.63 1.74
CA THR A 172 -23.36 8.80 0.83
C THR A 172 -24.52 9.57 0.16
N THR A 173 -24.89 10.75 0.68
CA THR A 173 -26.11 11.48 0.26
C THR A 173 -25.88 12.95 -0.05
N ILE A 174 -24.80 13.56 0.43
CA ILE A 174 -24.54 14.99 0.26
C ILE A 174 -23.98 15.31 -1.13
N ASP A 175 -24.43 16.43 -1.71
CA ASP A 175 -23.83 16.98 -2.93
C ASP A 175 -22.58 17.80 -2.57
N LEU A 176 -21.42 17.15 -2.61
CA LEU A 176 -20.14 17.81 -2.36
C LEU A 176 -19.75 18.78 -3.49
N TYR A 177 -20.25 18.62 -4.72
CA TYR A 177 -19.98 19.60 -5.78
C TYR A 177 -20.60 20.94 -5.40
N GLN A 178 -21.87 20.93 -4.99
CA GLN A 178 -22.57 22.13 -4.57
C GLN A 178 -21.97 22.71 -3.28
N LEU A 179 -21.76 21.86 -2.26
CA LEU A 179 -21.25 22.30 -0.95
C LEU A 179 -19.89 23.01 -1.07
N TRP A 180 -19.02 22.50 -1.95
CA TRP A 180 -17.64 23.00 -2.09
C TRP A 180 -17.41 23.86 -3.34
N ALA A 181 -18.45 24.21 -4.10
CA ALA A 181 -18.36 25.03 -5.32
C ALA A 181 -17.71 26.41 -5.09
N LYS A 182 -17.87 26.96 -3.88
CA LYS A 182 -17.33 28.27 -3.47
C LYS A 182 -15.85 28.25 -3.07
N HIS A 183 -15.16 27.12 -3.19
CA HIS A 183 -13.76 26.98 -2.78
C HIS A 183 -12.91 26.43 -3.93
N ASP A 184 -11.87 27.16 -4.30
CA ASP A 184 -10.89 26.70 -5.29
C ASP A 184 -9.82 25.83 -4.66
N GLU A 185 -9.51 26.05 -3.38
CA GLU A 185 -8.60 25.21 -2.59
C GLU A 185 -9.33 24.63 -1.38
N ILE A 186 -9.17 23.33 -1.16
CA ILE A 186 -9.69 22.63 0.00
C ILE A 186 -8.55 21.82 0.61
N PHE A 187 -8.29 22.02 1.89
CA PHE A 187 -7.28 21.32 2.66
C PHE A 187 -7.97 20.35 3.61
N LEU A 188 -7.61 19.08 3.50
CA LEU A 188 -8.25 18.00 4.21
C LEU A 188 -7.23 17.30 5.11
N THR A 189 -7.33 17.52 6.42
CA THR A 189 -6.64 16.70 7.42
C THR A 189 -7.56 15.53 7.76
N THR A 190 -7.15 14.31 7.44
CA THR A 190 -7.96 13.12 7.73
C THR A 190 -7.09 11.89 7.89
N ASN A 191 -7.57 10.94 8.69
CA ASN A 191 -7.03 9.60 8.79
C ASN A 191 -8.11 8.54 8.53
N GLN A 192 -9.21 8.90 7.85
CA GLN A 192 -10.39 8.06 7.67
C GLN A 192 -10.42 7.40 6.27
N ASP A 193 -11.17 6.29 6.16
CA ASP A 193 -11.52 5.70 4.87
C ASP A 193 -12.80 6.36 4.33
N TYR A 194 -12.66 7.12 3.24
CA TYR A 194 -13.80 7.73 2.54
C TYR A 194 -14.14 7.05 1.22
N ILE A 195 -13.38 6.03 0.78
CA ILE A 195 -13.59 5.41 -0.53
C ILE A 195 -14.96 4.76 -0.59
N THR A 196 -15.28 3.90 0.36
CA THR A 196 -16.56 3.17 0.34
C THR A 196 -17.79 4.10 0.40
N PRO A 197 -17.89 5.06 1.34
CA PRO A 197 -19.07 5.94 1.39
C PRO A 197 -19.17 6.87 0.18
N THR A 198 -18.05 7.41 -0.34
CA THR A 198 -18.07 8.28 -1.53
C THR A 198 -18.48 7.50 -2.77
N LEU A 199 -18.01 6.27 -2.97
CA LEU A 199 -18.42 5.45 -4.11
C LEU A 199 -19.91 5.06 -4.09
N LYS A 200 -20.57 5.11 -2.94
CA LYS A 200 -22.04 4.91 -2.83
C LYS A 200 -22.84 6.17 -3.15
N ASN A 201 -22.21 7.35 -3.16
CA ASN A 201 -22.89 8.61 -3.39
C ASN A 201 -23.42 8.71 -4.84
N PRO A 202 -24.70 9.05 -5.05
CA PRO A 202 -25.30 9.15 -6.38
C PRO A 202 -24.77 10.34 -7.21
N PHE A 203 -24.35 11.43 -6.57
CA PHE A 203 -23.82 12.62 -7.26
C PHE A 203 -22.54 12.31 -8.04
N PHE A 204 -21.78 11.29 -7.62
CA PHE A 204 -20.58 10.85 -8.34
C PHE A 204 -20.85 9.83 -9.47
N ARG A 205 -22.10 9.53 -9.84
CA ARG A 205 -22.41 8.49 -10.85
C ARG A 205 -21.69 8.73 -12.18
N ARG A 206 -21.70 9.97 -12.68
CA ARG A 206 -21.05 10.32 -13.95
C ARG A 206 -19.56 10.02 -13.91
N ILE A 207 -18.86 10.58 -12.93
CA ILE A 207 -17.40 10.47 -12.85
C ILE A 207 -16.97 9.03 -12.55
N LYS A 208 -17.69 8.30 -11.67
CA LYS A 208 -17.44 6.88 -11.37
C LYS A 208 -17.50 6.02 -12.64
N SER A 209 -18.46 6.28 -13.52
CA SER A 209 -18.56 5.61 -14.82
C SER A 209 -17.36 5.93 -15.71
N GLN A 210 -16.95 7.21 -15.79
CA GLN A 210 -15.82 7.64 -16.62
C GLN A 210 -14.47 7.06 -16.17
N ILE A 211 -14.24 6.95 -14.85
CA ILE A 211 -13.02 6.32 -14.28
C ILE A 211 -13.15 4.80 -14.10
N ASN A 212 -14.36 4.27 -14.33
CA ASN A 212 -14.76 2.87 -14.11
C ASN A 212 -14.47 2.33 -12.69
N LEU A 213 -14.76 3.14 -11.66
CA LEU A 213 -14.71 2.73 -10.25
C LEU A 213 -16.10 2.27 -9.78
N GLN A 214 -16.27 0.95 -9.62
CA GLN A 214 -17.50 0.33 -9.14
C GLN A 214 -17.44 0.04 -7.63
N SER A 215 -18.50 0.36 -6.89
CA SER A 215 -18.53 0.28 -5.42
C SER A 215 -18.47 -1.15 -4.86
N ASN A 216 -18.85 -2.16 -5.64
CA ASN A 216 -18.83 -3.56 -5.21
C ASN A 216 -17.41 -4.14 -5.14
N HIS A 217 -16.50 -3.66 -5.99
CA HIS A 217 -15.12 -4.17 -6.09
C HIS A 217 -14.08 -3.17 -5.56
N SER A 218 -14.47 -1.90 -5.42
CA SER A 218 -13.57 -0.83 -5.01
C SER A 218 -13.76 -0.49 -3.54
N ASN A 219 -12.73 -0.77 -2.73
CA ASN A 219 -12.62 -0.31 -1.35
C ASN A 219 -11.16 0.04 -1.06
N MET A 220 -10.91 0.64 0.10
CA MET A 220 -9.56 1.05 0.49
C MET A 220 -8.54 -0.08 0.38
N HIS A 221 -8.87 -1.30 0.82
CA HIS A 221 -7.94 -2.42 0.80
C HIS A 221 -7.60 -2.83 -0.64
N ALA A 222 -8.63 -2.95 -1.48
CA ALA A 222 -8.45 -3.33 -2.88
C ALA A 222 -7.66 -2.29 -3.66
N LEU A 223 -7.92 -1.00 -3.45
CA LEU A 223 -7.30 0.07 -4.23
C LEU A 223 -5.98 0.58 -3.68
N PHE A 224 -5.64 0.28 -2.42
CA PHE A 224 -4.52 0.90 -1.72
C PHE A 224 -3.21 0.76 -2.48
N SER A 225 -2.81 -0.47 -2.84
CA SER A 225 -1.53 -0.72 -3.49
C SER A 225 -1.43 -0.02 -4.85
N PHE A 226 -2.49 -0.12 -5.65
CA PHE A 226 -2.55 0.54 -6.94
C PHE A 226 -2.41 2.06 -6.80
N ILE A 227 -3.22 2.70 -5.97
CA ILE A 227 -3.16 4.15 -5.77
C ILE A 227 -1.82 4.57 -5.18
N PHE A 228 -1.29 3.83 -4.20
CA PHE A 228 0.01 4.11 -3.61
C PHE A 228 1.11 4.15 -4.68
N GLU A 229 1.16 3.16 -5.57
CA GLU A 229 2.16 3.11 -6.65
C GLU A 229 1.89 4.15 -7.75
N LEU A 230 0.65 4.62 -7.95
CA LEU A 230 0.37 5.78 -8.82
C LEU A 230 0.93 7.09 -8.22
N LEU A 231 0.84 7.25 -6.89
CA LEU A 231 1.19 8.48 -6.20
C LEU A 231 2.69 8.58 -5.94
N PHE A 232 3.34 7.52 -5.47
CA PHE A 232 4.64 7.63 -4.83
C PHE A 232 5.76 6.92 -5.57
N LYS A 233 6.86 7.64 -5.72
CA LYS A 233 8.18 7.16 -6.14
C LYS A 233 9.17 7.40 -5.00
N PRO A 234 9.82 6.39 -4.40
CA PRO A 234 10.82 6.65 -3.38
C PRO A 234 12.00 7.45 -3.96
N THR A 235 12.55 8.35 -3.14
CA THR A 235 13.79 9.07 -3.45
C THR A 235 15.00 8.12 -3.48
N SER A 236 16.11 8.57 -4.04
CA SER A 236 17.38 7.83 -4.03
C SER A 236 17.83 7.45 -2.61
N ILE A 237 17.57 8.30 -1.61
CA ILE A 237 17.93 8.02 -0.21
C ILE A 237 17.16 6.80 0.31
N VAL A 238 15.86 6.72 0.03
CA VAL A 238 15.03 5.56 0.41
C VAL A 238 15.45 4.32 -0.37
N ILE A 239 15.66 4.44 -1.69
CA ILE A 239 16.09 3.34 -2.55
C ILE A 239 17.41 2.75 -2.05
N ASN A 240 18.42 3.59 -1.79
CA ASN A 240 19.72 3.15 -1.31
C ASN A 240 19.67 2.45 0.06
N GLN A 241 18.72 2.82 0.94
CA GLN A 241 18.53 2.09 2.20
C GLN A 241 18.04 0.66 1.94
N ILE A 242 17.10 0.50 1.00
CA ILE A 242 16.48 -0.78 0.70
C ILE A 242 17.40 -1.68 -0.13
N ASP A 243 18.09 -1.15 -1.12
CA ASP A 243 19.04 -1.93 -1.93
C ASP A 243 20.18 -2.51 -1.07
N ARG A 244 20.64 -1.77 -0.05
CA ARG A 244 21.61 -2.31 0.93
C ARG A 244 21.06 -3.52 1.70
N LEU A 245 19.76 -3.55 2.00
CA LEU A 245 19.15 -4.71 2.63
C LEU A 245 19.06 -5.89 1.66
N PHE A 246 18.74 -5.65 0.39
CA PHE A 246 18.74 -6.72 -0.62
C PHE A 246 20.12 -7.29 -0.87
N ALA A 247 21.14 -6.44 -1.05
CA ALA A 247 22.52 -6.88 -1.22
C ALA A 247 23.00 -7.69 0.00
N ARG A 248 22.66 -7.24 1.22
CA ARG A 248 22.95 -8.01 2.44
C ARG A 248 22.16 -9.31 2.48
N ALA A 249 20.87 -9.31 2.13
CA ALA A 249 20.05 -10.51 2.12
C ALA A 249 20.64 -11.57 1.19
N GLU A 250 21.08 -11.17 -0.01
CA GLU A 250 21.72 -12.03 -1.01
C GLU A 250 23.06 -12.61 -0.51
N GLN A 251 23.87 -11.82 0.20
CA GLN A 251 25.11 -12.29 0.82
C GLN A 251 24.87 -13.32 1.93
N ILE A 252 23.75 -13.19 2.65
CA ILE A 252 23.38 -14.11 3.74
C ILE A 252 22.79 -15.39 3.18
N SER A 253 21.90 -15.26 2.20
CA SER A 253 21.12 -16.36 1.67
C SER A 253 20.49 -16.05 0.32
N SER A 254 20.39 -17.09 -0.50
CA SER A 254 19.63 -17.10 -1.75
C SER A 254 18.14 -17.46 -1.60
N GLN A 255 17.63 -17.80 -0.41
CA GLN A 255 16.31 -18.44 -0.28
C GLN A 255 15.14 -17.51 0.04
N SER A 256 15.11 -16.88 1.22
CA SER A 256 13.93 -16.10 1.64
C SER A 256 14.21 -15.03 2.69
N ILE A 257 13.41 -13.96 2.64
CA ILE A 257 13.36 -12.87 3.61
C ILE A 257 12.08 -13.01 4.45
N ILE A 258 12.27 -13.30 5.74
CA ILE A 258 11.20 -13.35 6.73
C ILE A 258 11.17 -12.01 7.47
N CYS A 259 10.05 -11.31 7.39
CA CYS A 259 9.86 -10.05 8.07
C CYS A 259 9.00 -10.20 9.31
N MET A 260 9.46 -9.58 10.40
CA MET A 260 8.80 -9.52 11.68
C MET A 260 8.53 -8.06 12.03
N HIS A 261 7.25 -7.70 12.11
CA HIS A 261 6.84 -6.37 12.56
C HIS A 261 6.11 -6.44 13.90
N VAL A 262 6.68 -5.78 14.92
CA VAL A 262 6.15 -5.77 16.30
C VAL A 262 5.79 -4.36 16.75
N ARG A 263 4.48 -4.11 16.94
CA ARG A 263 3.97 -2.90 17.58
C ARG A 263 3.56 -3.21 19.02
N LEU A 264 4.23 -2.64 20.01
CA LEU A 264 3.85 -2.77 21.42
C LEU A 264 2.85 -1.70 21.88
N GLY A 265 2.84 -0.51 21.30
CA GLY A 265 2.17 0.63 21.93
C GLY A 265 3.14 1.36 22.85
N GLN A 266 2.61 1.82 23.97
CA GLN A 266 3.39 2.41 25.05
C GLN A 266 4.50 1.45 25.52
N ASN A 267 5.74 1.93 25.47
CA ASN A 267 6.92 1.18 25.92
C ASN A 267 8.06 2.16 26.28
N PRO A 268 9.18 1.73 26.90
CA PRO A 268 10.26 2.65 27.28
C PRO A 268 10.84 3.49 26.14
N THR A 269 10.85 2.98 24.90
CA THR A 269 11.29 3.72 23.70
C THR A 269 10.26 4.75 23.25
N ILE A 270 8.97 4.45 23.37
CA ILE A 270 7.87 5.37 23.02
C ILE A 270 6.88 5.50 24.21
N PRO A 271 7.26 6.25 25.27
CA PRO A 271 6.52 6.26 26.53
C PRO A 271 5.19 7.01 26.45
N LYS A 272 5.03 7.91 25.47
CA LYS A 272 3.82 8.72 25.27
C LYS A 272 2.79 8.06 24.34
N ASP A 273 3.02 6.83 23.90
CA ASP A 273 2.09 6.12 23.02
C ASP A 273 0.88 5.55 23.78
N GLU A 274 -0.10 5.03 23.05
CA GLU A 274 -1.25 4.33 23.62
C GLU A 274 -0.84 2.96 24.18
N LYS A 275 -1.22 2.67 25.43
CA LYS A 275 -1.02 1.35 26.03
C LYS A 275 -1.88 0.33 25.28
N ARG A 276 -1.26 -0.71 24.73
CA ARG A 276 -1.96 -1.83 24.09
C ARG A 276 -1.94 -3.03 25.03
N PRO A 277 -3.09 -3.47 25.57
CA PRO A 277 -3.12 -4.62 26.47
C PRO A 277 -2.76 -5.92 25.72
N PHE A 278 -2.32 -6.94 26.46
CA PHE A 278 -2.02 -8.28 25.94
C PHE A 278 -0.92 -8.33 24.86
N ARG A 279 0.07 -7.43 24.95
CA ARG A 279 1.24 -7.40 24.04
C ARG A 279 2.57 -7.70 24.73
N GLN A 280 2.55 -8.12 26.00
CA GLN A 280 3.77 -8.34 26.79
C GLN A 280 4.64 -9.48 26.24
N SER A 281 4.01 -10.56 25.76
CA SER A 281 4.68 -11.73 25.18
C SER A 281 4.84 -11.65 23.66
N LEU A 282 4.24 -10.65 23.00
CA LEU A 282 4.12 -10.55 21.54
C LEU A 282 5.43 -10.83 20.80
N GLY A 283 6.53 -10.19 21.21
CA GLY A 283 7.83 -10.38 20.57
C GLY A 283 8.37 -11.80 20.71
N ARG A 284 8.24 -12.39 21.91
CA ARG A 284 8.66 -13.78 22.17
C ARG A 284 7.81 -14.76 21.37
N ASP A 285 6.50 -14.61 21.40
CA ASP A 285 5.57 -15.50 20.71
C ASP A 285 5.81 -15.50 19.18
N MET A 286 6.17 -14.35 18.62
CA MET A 286 6.52 -14.23 17.20
C MET A 286 7.87 -14.87 16.86
N ILE A 287 8.89 -14.72 17.72
CA ILE A 287 10.18 -15.43 17.58
C ILE A 287 9.95 -16.95 17.63
N ASP A 288 9.26 -17.44 18.65
CA ASP A 288 8.97 -18.86 18.83
C ASP A 288 8.22 -19.45 17.63
N PHE A 289 7.27 -18.70 17.08
CA PHE A 289 6.54 -19.12 15.89
C PHE A 289 7.43 -19.17 14.64
N ILE A 290 8.27 -18.16 14.42
CA ILE A 290 9.20 -18.13 13.28
C ILE A 290 10.16 -19.32 13.36
N ASP A 291 10.72 -19.59 14.53
CA ASP A 291 11.66 -20.70 14.74
C ASP A 291 11.02 -22.06 14.44
N ARG A 292 9.80 -22.28 14.93
CA ARG A 292 9.13 -23.58 14.79
C ARG A 292 8.57 -23.84 13.40
N ASN A 293 8.14 -22.79 12.69
CA ASN A 293 7.29 -22.96 11.51
C ASN A 293 7.89 -22.43 10.21
N LEU A 294 8.78 -21.43 10.28
CA LEU A 294 9.17 -20.65 9.09
C LEU A 294 10.67 -20.70 8.80
N THR A 295 11.49 -20.94 9.83
CA THR A 295 12.93 -20.77 9.71
C THR A 295 13.56 -21.95 8.97
N SER A 296 14.11 -21.69 7.78
CA SER A 296 15.18 -22.51 7.24
C SER A 296 16.52 -22.00 7.77
N ARG A 297 17.58 -22.83 7.77
CA ARG A 297 18.94 -22.39 8.15
C ARG A 297 19.44 -21.21 7.32
N ASN A 298 18.86 -21.00 6.14
CA ASN A 298 19.24 -20.00 5.16
C ASN A 298 18.12 -18.95 4.99
N SER A 299 17.41 -18.52 6.04
CA SER A 299 16.50 -17.37 5.92
C SER A 299 17.11 -16.12 6.54
N SER A 300 16.96 -14.99 5.85
CA SER A 300 17.28 -13.65 6.38
C SER A 300 16.09 -13.14 7.20
N ILE A 301 16.35 -12.62 8.40
CA ILE A 301 15.32 -12.12 9.31
C ILE A 301 15.37 -10.60 9.33
N PHE A 302 14.32 -9.95 8.85
CA PHE A 302 14.14 -8.52 8.99
C PHE A 302 13.23 -8.19 10.16
N VAL A 303 13.65 -7.30 11.05
CA VAL A 303 12.86 -6.86 12.19
C VAL A 303 12.62 -5.35 12.17
N THR A 304 11.37 -4.95 12.40
CA THR A 304 10.98 -3.57 12.71
C THR A 304 10.06 -3.56 13.93
N SER A 305 10.31 -2.63 14.84
CA SER A 305 9.52 -2.47 16.05
C SER A 305 9.56 -1.04 16.57
N ASP A 306 8.51 -0.68 17.29
CA ASP A 306 8.43 0.53 18.11
C ASP A 306 9.16 0.41 19.46
N SER A 307 9.86 -0.71 19.71
CA SER A 307 10.56 -1.00 20.96
C SER A 307 11.99 -1.45 20.71
N LEU A 308 12.96 -0.68 21.22
CA LEU A 308 14.37 -1.05 21.13
C LEU A 308 14.66 -2.37 21.82
N LYS A 309 13.93 -2.68 22.90
CA LYS A 309 14.05 -3.97 23.60
C LYS A 309 13.74 -5.13 22.66
N ILE A 310 12.65 -5.05 21.89
CA ILE A 310 12.27 -6.13 20.96
C ILE A 310 13.31 -6.30 19.85
N VAL A 311 13.81 -5.18 19.30
CA VAL A 311 14.89 -5.24 18.31
C VAL A 311 16.10 -5.96 18.91
N ASN A 312 16.54 -5.57 20.11
CA ASN A 312 17.67 -6.20 20.79
C ASN A 312 17.40 -7.67 21.16
N ASP A 313 16.17 -8.04 21.48
CA ASP A 313 15.79 -9.43 21.75
C ASP A 313 15.98 -10.29 20.48
N VAL A 314 15.56 -9.80 19.32
CA VAL A 314 15.77 -10.47 18.02
C VAL A 314 17.27 -10.55 17.67
N TYR A 315 18.02 -9.47 17.92
CA TYR A 315 19.47 -9.43 17.70
C TYR A 315 20.27 -10.41 18.56
N ARG A 316 19.79 -10.69 19.78
CA ARG A 316 20.42 -11.69 20.66
C ARG A 316 20.01 -13.10 20.32
N HIS A 317 18.84 -13.29 19.71
CA HIS A 317 18.27 -14.59 19.42
C HIS A 317 18.80 -15.20 18.12
N TYR A 318 18.93 -14.39 17.06
CA TYR A 318 19.44 -14.85 15.77
C TYR A 318 20.92 -14.47 15.57
N ASP A 319 21.65 -15.25 14.77
CA ASP A 319 23.00 -14.88 14.33
C ASP A 319 22.95 -13.51 13.63
N ASN A 320 23.79 -12.57 14.07
CA ASN A 320 23.95 -11.23 13.50
C ASN A 320 24.12 -11.26 11.98
N LYS A 321 24.73 -12.31 11.43
CA LYS A 321 24.85 -12.48 9.99
C LYS A 321 23.49 -12.56 9.33
N ARG A 322 22.49 -13.19 9.93
CA ARG A 322 21.15 -13.41 9.35
C ARG A 322 20.19 -12.24 9.48
N ILE A 323 20.53 -11.23 10.27
CA ILE A 323 19.61 -10.14 10.60
C ILE A 323 19.74 -8.98 9.62
N LEU A 324 18.60 -8.49 9.17
CA LEU A 324 18.41 -7.29 8.37
C LEU A 324 17.71 -6.24 9.24
N SER A 325 18.20 -4.99 9.20
CA SER A 325 17.49 -3.88 9.85
C SER A 325 17.89 -2.56 9.22
N ILE A 326 17.01 -1.57 9.32
CA ILE A 326 17.30 -0.20 8.93
C ILE A 326 17.78 0.57 10.17
N PHE A 327 19.00 1.10 10.08
CA PHE A 327 19.58 1.93 11.13
C PHE A 327 18.86 3.27 11.21
N GLY A 328 18.63 3.73 12.44
CA GLY A 328 17.97 4.98 12.72
C GLY A 328 17.19 4.95 14.03
N PRO A 329 16.88 6.13 14.59
CA PRO A 329 16.14 6.23 15.84
C PRO A 329 14.72 5.68 15.66
N ILE A 330 14.23 4.97 16.69
CA ILE A 330 12.84 4.56 16.75
C ILE A 330 12.04 5.76 17.28
N ILE A 331 11.17 6.33 16.45
CA ILE A 331 10.35 7.49 16.81
C ILE A 331 8.88 7.21 16.51
N HIS A 332 7.99 7.84 17.28
CA HIS A 332 6.59 7.99 16.86
C HIS A 332 6.45 9.30 16.08
N ILE A 333 6.28 9.21 14.76
CA ILE A 333 6.30 10.37 13.85
C ILE A 333 5.26 11.46 14.16
N ASP A 334 4.25 11.13 14.96
CA ASP A 334 3.14 12.02 15.30
C ASP A 334 3.17 12.58 16.74
N ARG A 335 3.96 11.97 17.63
CA ARG A 335 3.96 12.29 19.08
C ARG A 335 5.28 12.91 19.53
N TYR A 336 6.02 13.45 18.57
CA TYR A 336 7.37 13.91 18.80
C TYR A 336 7.41 15.39 19.21
N ASP A 337 8.17 15.67 20.25
CA ASP A 337 8.31 16.99 20.85
C ASP A 337 9.49 17.72 20.20
N LYS A 338 9.20 18.62 19.24
CA LYS A 338 10.23 19.41 18.52
C LYS A 338 11.13 20.23 19.45
N GLY A 339 10.70 20.51 20.69
CA GLY A 339 11.49 21.32 21.63
C GLY A 339 12.66 20.58 22.29
N LYS A 340 12.72 19.24 22.20
CA LYS A 340 13.71 18.45 22.94
C LYS A 340 14.77 17.79 22.07
N GLU A 341 14.57 17.78 20.77
CA GLU A 341 15.26 16.87 19.88
C GLU A 341 15.54 17.54 18.54
N SER A 342 16.67 17.22 17.93
CA SER A 342 17.09 17.88 16.68
C SER A 342 16.25 17.41 15.47
N ASP A 343 16.01 18.32 14.52
CA ASP A 343 15.38 18.00 13.23
C ASP A 343 16.07 16.85 12.50
N LYS A 344 17.39 16.69 12.70
CA LYS A 344 18.17 15.58 12.13
C LYS A 344 17.70 14.22 12.63
N ILE A 345 17.37 14.09 13.92
CA ILE A 345 16.87 12.83 14.51
C ILE A 345 15.47 12.53 13.98
N LEU A 346 14.63 13.56 13.83
CA LEU A 346 13.31 13.45 13.20
C LEU A 346 13.38 12.96 11.76
N HIS A 347 14.22 13.59 10.93
CA HIS A 347 14.42 13.20 9.53
C HIS A 347 14.94 11.77 9.43
N ALA A 348 15.91 11.38 10.25
CA ALA A 348 16.46 10.03 10.25
C ALA A 348 15.44 8.98 10.69
N GLY A 349 14.66 9.27 11.73
CA GLY A 349 13.60 8.38 12.20
C GLY A 349 12.46 8.25 11.20
N PHE A 350 12.08 9.34 10.53
CA PHE A 350 11.05 9.28 9.50
C PHE A 350 11.53 8.56 8.23
N LEU A 351 12.79 8.78 7.80
CA LEU A 351 13.44 7.97 6.75
C LEU A 351 13.35 6.48 7.06
N LYS A 352 13.68 6.10 8.29
CA LYS A 352 13.59 4.70 8.76
C LYS A 352 12.16 4.17 8.63
N VAL A 353 11.16 4.91 9.12
CA VAL A 353 9.75 4.51 9.01
C VAL A 353 9.32 4.30 7.56
N ILE A 354 9.70 5.19 6.65
CA ILE A 354 9.39 5.06 5.21
C ILE A 354 10.09 3.84 4.61
N ALA A 355 11.39 3.68 4.84
CA ALA A 355 12.16 2.56 4.28
C ALA A 355 11.68 1.20 4.83
N GLU A 356 11.36 1.11 6.13
CA GLU A 356 10.78 -0.10 6.73
C GLU A 356 9.40 -0.41 6.15
N PHE A 357 8.56 0.61 5.94
CA PHE A 357 7.26 0.44 5.30
C PHE A 357 7.38 -0.15 3.89
N TYR A 358 8.35 0.34 3.12
CA TYR A 358 8.61 -0.20 1.79
C TYR A 358 9.10 -1.64 1.86
N PHE A 359 10.11 -1.90 2.70
CA PHE A 359 10.74 -3.22 2.78
C PHE A 359 9.79 -4.30 3.30
N LEU A 360 8.88 -3.98 4.22
CA LEU A 360 7.81 -4.89 4.66
C LEU A 360 6.92 -5.37 3.50
N GLY A 361 6.76 -4.56 2.45
CA GLY A 361 6.03 -4.91 1.23
C GLY A 361 6.81 -5.80 0.26
N GLU A 362 8.09 -6.08 0.54
CA GLU A 362 8.99 -6.87 -0.31
C GLU A 362 9.29 -8.27 0.25
N CYS A 363 8.75 -8.61 1.42
CA CYS A 363 9.07 -9.84 2.13
C CYS A 363 8.34 -11.06 1.56
N ASP A 364 9.06 -12.19 1.53
CA ASP A 364 8.50 -13.49 1.15
C ASP A 364 7.53 -14.02 2.21
N VAL A 365 7.87 -13.80 3.49
CA VAL A 365 7.04 -14.11 4.65
C VAL A 365 6.91 -12.87 5.52
N LEU A 366 5.70 -12.57 5.98
CA LEU A 366 5.46 -11.44 6.89
C LEU A 366 4.67 -11.90 8.12
N VAL A 367 5.28 -11.83 9.30
CA VAL A 367 4.62 -11.99 10.59
C VAL A 367 4.46 -10.60 11.21
N ARG A 368 3.22 -10.15 11.39
CA ARG A 368 2.94 -8.78 11.86
C ARG A 368 2.01 -8.74 13.07
N SER A 369 2.22 -7.78 13.96
CA SER A 369 1.22 -7.37 14.94
C SER A 369 0.01 -6.68 14.27
N SER A 370 -1.12 -6.58 14.97
CA SER A 370 -2.23 -5.69 14.57
C SER A 370 -1.81 -4.21 14.68
N SER A 371 -1.42 -3.64 13.53
CA SER A 371 -0.95 -2.25 13.36
C SER A 371 -1.24 -1.78 11.94
N GLY A 372 -1.79 -0.57 11.81
CA GLY A 372 -2.05 0.06 10.51
C GLY A 372 -0.79 0.17 9.65
N PHE A 373 0.37 0.44 10.26
CA PHE A 373 1.66 0.51 9.56
C PHE A 373 1.95 -0.77 8.75
N SER A 374 2.02 -1.91 9.42
CA SER A 374 2.28 -3.20 8.78
C SER A 374 1.12 -3.71 7.92
N GLN A 375 -0.10 -3.30 8.23
CA GLN A 375 -1.27 -3.67 7.44
C GLN A 375 -1.20 -3.05 6.04
N TRP A 376 -0.98 -1.73 5.96
CA TRP A 376 -0.87 -1.04 4.67
C TRP A 376 0.41 -1.46 3.92
N ALA A 377 1.51 -1.72 4.63
CA ALA A 377 2.70 -2.29 4.00
C ALA A 377 2.42 -3.66 3.36
N SER A 378 1.65 -4.52 4.04
CA SER A 378 1.31 -5.86 3.53
C SER A 378 0.47 -5.82 2.25
N TYR A 379 -0.37 -4.80 2.07
CA TYR A 379 -1.16 -4.63 0.85
C TYR A 379 -0.31 -4.30 -0.38
N ARG A 380 0.92 -3.82 -0.19
CA ARG A 380 1.87 -3.57 -1.31
C ARG A 380 2.51 -4.85 -1.85
N ARG A 381 2.38 -5.99 -1.17
CA ARG A 381 2.99 -7.25 -1.62
C ARG A 381 2.31 -7.71 -2.91
N LEU A 382 3.09 -8.21 -3.88
CA LEU A 382 2.56 -8.76 -5.14
C LEU A 382 1.55 -9.88 -4.88
N ASN A 383 1.90 -10.78 -3.96
CA ASN A 383 1.03 -11.84 -3.45
C ASN A 383 0.58 -11.46 -2.03
N GLU A 384 -0.37 -10.53 -1.92
CA GLU A 384 -0.83 -9.90 -0.67
C GLU A 384 -0.91 -10.87 0.52
N TYR A 385 -1.57 -12.02 0.32
CA TYR A 385 -1.87 -13.01 1.38
C TYR A 385 -0.87 -14.17 1.47
N SER A 386 0.06 -14.31 0.53
CA SER A 386 1.02 -15.42 0.56
C SER A 386 1.91 -15.32 1.79
N ASN A 387 1.99 -16.38 2.60
CA ASN A 387 2.80 -16.43 3.83
C ASN A 387 2.64 -15.18 4.73
N LEU A 388 1.41 -14.67 4.82
CA LEU A 388 1.07 -13.54 5.69
C LEU A 388 0.48 -14.06 7.00
N TYR A 389 1.08 -13.65 8.10
CA TYR A 389 0.67 -14.05 9.45
C TYR A 389 0.42 -12.82 10.32
N MET A 390 -0.57 -12.90 11.19
CA MET A 390 -0.91 -11.83 12.13
C MET A 390 -1.00 -12.35 13.54
N TYR A 391 -0.39 -11.62 14.47
CA TYR A 391 -0.56 -11.85 15.89
C TYR A 391 -1.84 -11.20 16.41
N CYS A 392 -2.66 -12.00 17.09
CA CYS A 392 -3.98 -11.70 17.62
C CYS A 392 -4.30 -12.65 18.78
N ARG A 393 -3.62 -12.53 19.93
CA ARG A 393 -3.69 -13.52 21.04
C ARG A 393 -3.31 -14.95 20.59
N GLY A 394 -2.32 -15.01 19.69
CA GLY A 394 -1.98 -16.20 18.89
C GLY A 394 -1.59 -15.77 17.49
N ILE A 395 -0.89 -16.61 16.72
CA ILE A 395 -0.49 -16.28 15.36
C ILE A 395 -1.37 -17.02 14.36
N HIS A 396 -1.98 -16.26 13.45
CA HIS A 396 -2.92 -16.77 12.47
C HIS A 396 -2.47 -16.42 11.07
N GLN A 397 -2.59 -17.36 10.15
CA GLN A 397 -2.36 -17.09 8.73
C GLN A 397 -3.54 -16.32 8.14
N ILE A 398 -3.25 -15.25 7.40
CA ILE A 398 -4.25 -14.46 6.67
C ILE A 398 -4.32 -15.02 5.25
N THR A 399 -5.43 -15.67 4.90
CA THR A 399 -5.60 -16.34 3.61
C THR A 399 -6.48 -15.58 2.61
N GLY A 400 -6.96 -14.39 2.97
CA GLY A 400 -7.75 -13.59 2.05
C GLY A 400 -8.44 -12.39 2.69
N PRO A 401 -9.20 -11.62 1.88
CA PRO A 401 -9.76 -10.35 2.31
C PRO A 401 -10.88 -10.52 3.35
N LYS A 402 -11.43 -11.71 3.56
CA LYS A 402 -12.50 -11.95 4.56
C LYS A 402 -12.02 -11.88 6.01
N TRP A 403 -10.70 -11.85 6.27
CA TRP A 403 -10.09 -11.54 7.58
C TRP A 403 -10.25 -10.06 7.97
N ARG A 404 -11.41 -9.49 7.65
CA ARG A 404 -11.71 -8.07 7.45
C ARG A 404 -12.00 -7.31 8.74
N ALA A 405 -12.03 -8.00 9.89
CA ALA A 405 -12.31 -7.40 11.19
C ALA A 405 -11.35 -7.93 12.28
N PRO A 406 -10.02 -7.76 12.12
CA PRO A 406 -9.08 -8.15 13.15
C PRO A 406 -9.39 -7.45 14.48
N TYR A 407 -9.95 -6.23 14.48
CA TYR A 407 -10.33 -5.50 15.69
C TYR A 407 -11.46 -6.12 16.52
N LYS A 408 -12.20 -7.12 16.01
CA LYS A 408 -13.17 -7.87 16.82
C LYS A 408 -12.59 -9.15 17.39
N ILE A 409 -11.49 -9.65 16.82
CA ILE A 409 -10.83 -10.90 17.20
C ILE A 409 -9.61 -10.59 18.09
N CYS A 410 -8.97 -9.43 17.88
CA CYS A 410 -7.92 -8.82 18.67
C CYS A 410 -8.49 -7.55 19.35
#